data_AF-A0A7Y2AQ08-F1
#
_entry.id   AF-A0A7Y2AQ08-F1
#
_cell.length_a   1.000
_cell.length_b   1.000
_cell.length_c   1.000
_cell.angle_alpha   90.00
_cell.angle_beta   90.00
_cell.angle_gamma   90.00
#
_symmetry.space_group_name_H-M   'P 1'
#
loop_
_entity.id
_entity.type
_entity.pdbx_description
1 polymer ?
#
loop_
_entity_poly.entity_id
_entity_poly.type
_entity_poly.pdbx_seq_one_letter_code
_entity_poly.pdbx_strand_id
1 'polypeptide(L)'
;MTDPVRNPYSSQTSVDGGVLNGGAADGGELESYLVPFVRTGSIITLALAQGVVMIVAVLWFVGMSNRPVPDAADAAVPADVDPAAVDPAVLGGDGVLLAVGVGAAVLACIVAFILPRMIRRAAIDQYQQATPAEQPNAKGAAVVTAPLRQLLGASQTATLVGQAVLEGAAVLNAIMMFLNHNWIHLVPIAILLLGILIQMPTVQRKRDWIAAANRS
;
A
#
# COMPACT_ATOMS: atom_id res chain seq x y z
N MET A 1 45.29 19.79 11.46
CA MET A 1 44.90 18.77 12.46
C MET A 1 43.40 18.93 12.63
N THR A 2 42.64 18.26 11.77
CA THR A 2 41.19 18.43 11.65
C THR A 2 40.61 17.04 11.67
N ASP A 3 40.08 16.67 12.83
CA ASP A 3 39.34 15.43 13.04
C ASP A 3 37.99 15.56 12.31
N PRO A 4 37.72 14.79 11.25
CA PRO A 4 36.43 14.85 10.59
C PRO A 4 35.37 14.33 11.55
N VAL A 5 34.48 15.24 11.96
CA VAL A 5 33.28 15.03 12.75
C VAL A 5 32.64 13.68 12.40
N ARG A 6 32.84 12.67 13.25
CA ARG A 6 32.20 11.37 13.13
C ARG A 6 30.70 11.58 13.28
N ASN A 7 29.95 11.25 12.23
CA ASN A 7 28.50 11.31 12.24
C ASN A 7 27.96 10.39 13.37
N PRO A 8 27.28 10.92 14.40
CA PRO A 8 26.80 10.14 15.54
C PRO A 8 25.73 9.10 15.17
N TYR A 9 25.16 9.17 13.96
CA TYR A 9 24.23 8.17 13.43
C TYR A 9 24.93 6.99 12.73
N SER A 10 26.27 6.95 12.73
CA SER A 10 27.06 5.80 12.26
C SER A 10 27.25 4.70 13.31
N SER A 11 26.58 4.80 14.47
CA SER A 11 26.49 3.70 15.42
C SER A 11 25.77 2.53 14.76
N GLN A 12 26.60 1.65 14.22
CA GLN A 12 26.34 0.25 14.00
C GLN A 12 25.34 -0.25 15.05
N THR A 13 24.11 -0.54 14.62
CA THR A 13 23.43 -1.74 15.10
C THR A 13 24.31 -2.92 14.68
N SER A 14 25.40 -3.13 15.42
CA SER A 14 26.04 -4.42 15.56
C SER A 14 24.99 -5.26 16.25
N VAL A 15 24.13 -5.88 15.44
CA VAL A 15 23.29 -6.98 15.89
C VAL A 15 24.28 -8.04 16.36
N ASP A 16 24.44 -8.12 17.67
CA ASP A 16 25.34 -9.02 18.35
C ASP A 16 24.97 -10.44 17.93
N GLY A 17 25.79 -10.98 17.03
CA GLY A 17 25.59 -12.26 16.39
C GLY A 17 25.82 -13.35 17.41
N GLY A 18 24.74 -13.77 18.09
CA GLY A 18 24.69 -15.03 18.82
C GLY A 18 25.02 -16.18 17.87
N VAL A 19 26.28 -16.58 17.88
CA VAL A 19 26.82 -17.76 17.20
C VAL A 19 26.18 -19.00 17.83
N LEU A 20 25.10 -19.50 17.23
CA LEU A 20 24.56 -20.83 17.52
C LEU A 20 24.66 -21.66 16.24
N ASN A 21 25.65 -22.56 16.23
CA ASN A 21 25.79 -23.79 15.44
C ASN A 21 25.27 -23.73 13.99
N GLY A 22 26.12 -23.63 12.96
CA GLY A 22 27.17 -24.61 12.69
C GLY A 22 26.65 -25.84 11.92
N GLY A 23 25.84 -25.64 10.87
CA GLY A 23 25.47 -26.69 9.91
C GLY A 23 24.51 -26.17 8.82
N ALA A 24 24.95 -26.18 7.55
CA ALA A 24 24.28 -25.67 6.34
C ALA A 24 24.29 -24.13 6.13
N ALA A 25 25.49 -23.57 5.97
CA ALA A 25 25.83 -22.16 6.18
C ALA A 25 25.58 -21.15 5.02
N ASP A 26 24.99 -21.51 3.87
CA ASP A 26 24.99 -20.57 2.71
C ASP A 26 23.74 -19.70 2.52
N GLY A 27 22.64 -20.00 3.22
CA GLY A 27 21.38 -19.23 3.14
C GLY A 27 21.12 -18.28 4.32
N GLY A 28 21.88 -18.39 5.41
CA GLY A 28 21.53 -17.80 6.71
C GLY A 28 21.59 -16.27 6.76
N GLU A 29 22.57 -15.65 6.09
CA GLU A 29 22.72 -14.19 6.13
C GLU A 29 21.57 -13.49 5.36
N LEU A 30 21.29 -13.92 4.14
CA LEU A 30 20.17 -13.38 3.36
C LEU A 30 18.83 -13.63 4.04
N GLU A 31 18.63 -14.81 4.64
CA GLU A 31 17.39 -15.12 5.36
C GLU A 31 17.22 -14.24 6.61
N SER A 32 18.29 -14.07 7.39
CA SER A 32 18.26 -13.20 8.57
C SER A 32 18.04 -11.72 8.21
N TYR A 33 18.37 -11.30 6.99
CA TYR A 33 18.01 -9.98 6.47
C TYR A 33 16.58 -9.90 5.92
N LEU A 34 16.14 -10.90 5.15
CA LEU A 34 14.83 -10.88 4.47
C LEU A 34 13.66 -11.00 5.44
N VAL A 35 13.78 -11.80 6.50
CA VAL A 35 12.70 -11.99 7.49
C VAL A 35 12.29 -10.67 8.16
N PRO A 36 13.19 -9.90 8.81
CA PRO A 36 12.82 -8.62 9.40
C PRO A 36 12.38 -7.61 8.35
N PHE A 37 13.01 -7.61 7.17
CA PHE A 37 12.62 -6.73 6.07
C PHE A 37 11.16 -6.94 5.62
N VAL A 38 10.76 -8.20 5.42
CA VAL A 38 9.38 -8.56 5.07
C VAL A 38 8.42 -8.26 6.21
N ARG A 39 8.82 -8.52 7.46
CA ARG A 39 8.01 -8.22 8.64
C ARG A 39 7.72 -6.73 8.77
N THR A 40 8.70 -5.86 8.52
CA THR A 40 8.48 -4.41 8.52
C THR A 40 7.47 -4.02 7.44
N GLY A 41 7.61 -4.57 6.22
CA GLY A 41 6.67 -4.29 5.14
C GLY A 41 5.25 -4.79 5.41
N SER A 42 5.08 -5.94 6.07
CA SER A 42 3.76 -6.45 6.43
C SER A 42 3.09 -5.61 7.52
N ILE A 43 3.85 -5.15 8.53
CA ILE A 43 3.35 -4.21 9.56
C ILE A 43 2.86 -2.92 8.91
N ILE A 44 3.63 -2.33 7.99
CA ILE A 44 3.21 -1.11 7.28
C ILE A 44 1.93 -1.37 6.48
N THR A 45 1.86 -2.49 5.74
CA THR A 45 0.66 -2.84 4.97
C THR A 45 -0.59 -2.92 5.84
N LEU A 46 -0.48 -3.57 7.02
CA LEU A 46 -1.58 -3.69 7.96
C LEU A 46 -1.95 -2.34 8.57
N ALA A 47 -0.98 -1.48 8.88
CA ALA A 47 -1.22 -0.15 9.39
C ALA A 47 -2.00 0.72 8.39
N LEU A 48 -1.64 0.68 7.10
CA LEU A 48 -2.36 1.41 6.04
C LEU A 48 -3.80 0.89 5.88
N ALA A 49 -3.97 -0.44 5.83
CA ALA A 49 -5.30 -1.05 5.74
C ALA A 49 -6.18 -0.69 6.97
N GLN A 50 -5.61 -0.74 8.17
CA GLN A 50 -6.30 -0.34 9.40
C GLN A 50 -6.66 1.15 9.38
N GLY A 51 -5.80 2.02 8.85
CA GLY A 51 -6.07 3.45 8.71
C GLY A 51 -7.32 3.73 7.88
N VAL A 52 -7.46 3.06 6.72
CA VAL A 52 -8.67 3.14 5.89
C VAL A 52 -9.91 2.67 6.65
N VAL A 53 -9.82 1.51 7.33
CA VAL A 53 -10.94 0.96 8.11
C VAL A 53 -11.37 1.94 9.22
N MET A 54 -10.41 2.55 9.92
CA MET A 54 -10.66 3.55 10.96
C MET A 54 -11.36 4.78 10.39
N ILE A 55 -10.88 5.34 9.27
CA ILE A 55 -11.48 6.50 8.62
C ILE A 55 -12.93 6.20 8.21
N VAL A 56 -13.16 5.04 7.58
CA VAL A 56 -14.50 4.60 7.19
C VAL A 56 -15.42 4.48 8.41
N ALA A 57 -14.94 3.89 9.51
CA ALA A 57 -15.72 3.75 10.74
C ALA A 57 -16.07 5.12 11.38
N VAL A 58 -15.12 6.06 11.41
CA VAL A 58 -15.33 7.41 11.94
C VAL A 58 -16.34 8.18 11.08
N LEU A 59 -16.16 8.20 9.76
CA LEU A 59 -17.06 8.90 8.85
C LEU A 59 -18.47 8.31 8.87
N TRP A 60 -18.58 6.99 8.96
CA TRP A 60 -19.85 6.31 9.18
C TRP A 60 -20.49 6.79 10.50
N PHE A 61 -19.77 6.70 11.62
CA PHE A 61 -20.29 7.09 12.93
C PHE A 61 -20.81 8.53 12.95
N VAL A 62 -20.05 9.47 12.38
CA VAL A 62 -20.45 10.88 12.25
C VAL A 62 -21.68 11.02 11.36
N GLY A 63 -21.74 10.31 10.22
CA GLY A 63 -22.89 10.33 9.31
C GLY A 63 -24.18 9.79 9.93
N MET A 64 -24.10 8.79 10.81
CA MET A 64 -25.26 8.32 11.56
C MET A 64 -25.68 9.29 12.67
N SER A 65 -24.71 9.96 13.31
CA SER A 65 -24.97 10.87 14.43
C SER A 65 -25.59 12.20 13.98
N ASN A 66 -25.33 12.62 12.74
CA ASN A 66 -25.81 13.88 12.18
C ASN A 66 -27.13 13.74 11.39
N ARG A 67 -27.88 12.64 11.56
CA ARG A 67 -29.19 12.53 10.92
C ARG A 67 -30.09 13.64 11.45
N PRO A 68 -30.66 14.50 10.58
CA PRO A 68 -31.61 15.51 11.00
C PRO A 68 -32.72 14.84 11.81
N VAL A 69 -33.02 15.38 12.99
CA VAL A 69 -34.24 14.99 13.70
C VAL A 69 -35.38 15.34 12.74
N PRO A 70 -36.23 14.38 12.34
CA PRO A 70 -37.35 14.71 11.44
C PRO A 70 -38.23 15.72 12.15
N ASP A 71 -38.17 16.97 11.71
CA ASP A 71 -39.07 18.01 12.19
C ASP A 71 -40.49 17.55 11.87
N ALA A 72 -41.41 17.69 12.81
CA ALA A 72 -42.80 17.26 12.66
C ALA A 72 -43.52 17.91 11.46
N ALA A 73 -42.92 18.93 10.83
CA ALA A 73 -43.39 19.58 9.61
C ALA A 73 -43.12 18.76 8.32
N ASP A 74 -42.09 17.90 8.29
CA ASP A 74 -41.75 17.08 7.11
C ASP A 74 -42.54 15.76 7.07
N ALA A 75 -43.31 15.43 8.13
CA ALA A 75 -44.22 14.29 8.15
C ALA A 75 -45.45 14.47 7.25
N ALA A 76 -45.67 15.67 6.70
CA ALA A 76 -46.75 15.98 5.77
C ALA A 76 -46.20 16.21 4.36
N VAL A 77 -45.49 15.23 3.79
CA VAL A 77 -45.38 15.16 2.33
C VAL A 77 -46.81 14.95 1.81
N PRO A 78 -47.37 15.88 1.01
CA PRO A 78 -48.71 15.72 0.47
C PRO A 78 -48.78 14.42 -0.32
N ALA A 79 -49.80 13.58 -0.07
CA ALA A 79 -49.96 12.28 -0.74
C ALA A 79 -50.17 12.39 -2.26
N ASP A 80 -50.29 13.62 -2.75
CA ASP A 80 -50.62 14.06 -4.10
C ASP A 80 -49.41 14.54 -4.92
N VAL A 81 -48.17 14.41 -4.43
CA VAL A 81 -46.98 14.65 -5.24
C VAL A 81 -46.84 13.56 -6.32
N ASP A 82 -47.04 13.95 -7.58
CA ASP A 82 -46.87 13.08 -8.73
C ASP A 82 -45.42 12.55 -8.80
N PRO A 83 -45.18 11.23 -8.70
CA PRO A 83 -43.84 10.66 -8.79
C PRO A 83 -43.14 10.93 -10.13
N ALA A 84 -43.89 11.29 -11.18
CA ALA A 84 -43.32 11.70 -12.47
C ALA A 84 -42.77 13.13 -12.48
N ALA A 85 -43.11 13.96 -11.48
CA ALA A 85 -42.63 15.34 -11.36
C ALA A 85 -41.35 15.47 -10.50
N VAL A 86 -40.85 14.37 -9.93
CA VAL A 86 -39.55 14.36 -9.24
C VAL A 86 -38.46 14.58 -10.27
N ASP A 87 -37.85 15.77 -10.25
CA ASP A 87 -36.81 16.17 -11.18
C ASP A 87 -35.65 15.16 -11.15
N PRO A 88 -35.30 14.50 -12.27
CA PRO A 88 -34.15 13.59 -12.34
C PRO A 88 -32.83 14.27 -11.97
N ALA A 89 -32.76 15.61 -11.93
CA ALA A 89 -31.62 16.35 -11.39
C ALA A 89 -31.44 16.18 -9.86
N VAL A 90 -32.52 15.94 -9.10
CA VAL A 90 -32.47 15.62 -7.66
C VAL A 90 -31.92 14.21 -7.44
N LEU A 91 -32.16 13.30 -8.39
CA LEU A 91 -31.50 11.97 -8.46
C LEU A 91 -30.09 12.04 -9.10
N GLY A 92 -29.79 13.11 -9.84
CA GLY A 92 -28.58 13.25 -10.65
C GLY A 92 -27.33 13.65 -9.85
N GLY A 93 -27.49 14.35 -8.73
CA GLY A 93 -26.37 14.71 -7.83
C GLY A 93 -25.69 13.49 -7.20
N ASP A 94 -26.46 12.46 -6.87
CA ASP A 94 -25.96 11.23 -6.25
C ASP A 94 -25.12 10.39 -7.20
N GLY A 95 -25.48 10.37 -8.48
CA GLY A 95 -24.78 9.60 -9.50
C GLY A 95 -23.40 10.16 -9.87
N VAL A 96 -23.23 11.48 -9.85
CA VAL A 96 -21.95 12.12 -10.23
C VAL A 96 -20.86 11.79 -9.22
N LEU A 97 -21.13 11.94 -7.92
CA LEU A 97 -20.14 11.62 -6.88
C LEU A 97 -19.78 10.13 -6.90
N LEU A 98 -20.75 9.25 -7.13
CA LEU A 98 -20.50 7.82 -7.32
C LEU A 98 -19.59 7.56 -8.53
N ALA A 99 -19.90 8.17 -9.67
CA ALA A 99 -19.11 8.01 -10.89
C ALA A 99 -17.66 8.50 -10.71
N VAL A 100 -17.46 9.63 -10.01
CA VAL A 100 -16.12 10.14 -9.69
C VAL A 100 -15.38 9.19 -8.76
N GLY A 101 -16.04 8.67 -7.71
CA GLY A 101 -15.44 7.74 -6.77
C GLY A 101 -15.00 6.42 -7.43
N VAL A 102 -15.87 5.85 -8.27
CA VAL A 102 -15.57 4.66 -9.06
C VAL A 102 -14.46 4.94 -10.08
N GLY A 103 -14.52 6.06 -10.80
CA GLY A 103 -13.49 6.46 -11.75
C GLY A 103 -12.11 6.62 -11.10
N ALA A 104 -12.06 7.27 -9.94
CA ALA A 104 -10.83 7.40 -9.16
C ALA A 104 -10.30 6.05 -8.66
N ALA A 105 -11.18 5.14 -8.23
CA ALA A 105 -10.78 3.78 -7.81
C ALA A 105 -10.19 2.98 -8.98
N VAL A 106 -10.81 3.02 -10.16
CA VAL A 106 -10.31 2.34 -11.36
C VAL A 106 -8.96 2.91 -11.78
N LEU A 107 -8.82 4.23 -11.83
CA LEU A 107 -7.56 4.88 -12.17
C LEU A 107 -6.46 4.54 -11.16
N ALA A 108 -6.76 4.59 -9.87
CA ALA A 108 -5.82 4.23 -8.81
C ALA A 108 -5.36 2.77 -8.92
N CYS A 109 -6.25 1.84 -9.24
CA CYS A 109 -5.88 0.46 -9.54
C CYS A 109 -4.87 0.38 -10.69
N ILE A 110 -5.15 1.05 -11.82
CA ILE A 110 -4.24 1.07 -12.97
C ILE A 110 -2.85 1.61 -12.57
N VAL A 111 -2.82 2.77 -11.91
CA VAL A 111 -1.59 3.42 -11.44
C VAL A 111 -0.82 2.52 -10.47
N ALA A 112 -1.52 1.90 -9.50
CA ALA A 112 -0.92 0.99 -8.52
C ALA A 112 -0.35 -0.29 -9.13
N PHE A 113 -0.77 -0.68 -10.34
CA PHE A 113 -0.13 -1.78 -11.07
C PHE A 113 1.07 -1.32 -11.91
N ILE A 114 1.01 -0.13 -12.51
CA ILE A 114 2.04 0.36 -13.44
C ILE A 114 3.26 0.89 -12.69
N LEU A 115 3.07 1.78 -11.71
CA LEU A 115 4.18 2.44 -11.01
C LEU A 115 5.13 1.43 -10.34
N PRO A 116 4.63 0.44 -9.56
CA PRO A 116 5.52 -0.50 -8.91
C PRO A 116 6.30 -1.37 -9.91
N ARG A 117 5.71 -1.67 -11.07
CA ARG A 117 6.40 -2.40 -12.14
C ARG A 117 7.53 -1.59 -12.75
N MET A 118 7.29 -0.30 -13.03
CA MET A 118 8.32 0.60 -13.56
C MET A 118 9.49 0.77 -12.58
N ILE A 119 9.20 1.02 -11.30
CA ILE A 119 10.24 1.18 -10.26
C ILE A 119 11.06 -0.11 -10.12
N ARG A 120 10.41 -1.27 -10.08
CA ARG A 120 11.12 -2.56 -9.98
C ARG A 120 11.98 -2.84 -11.20
N ARG A 121 11.53 -2.49 -12.40
CA ARG A 121 12.32 -2.66 -13.63
C ARG A 121 13.57 -1.78 -13.62
N ALA A 122 13.40 -0.49 -13.32
CA ALA A 122 14.53 0.43 -13.20
C ALA A 122 15.56 -0.03 -12.14
N ALA A 123 15.08 -0.62 -11.03
CA ALA A 123 15.96 -1.17 -10.00
C ALA A 123 16.72 -2.43 -10.46
N ILE A 124 16.10 -3.30 -11.26
CA ILE A 124 16.79 -4.44 -11.88
C ILE A 124 17.87 -3.93 -12.85
N ASP A 125 17.53 -2.98 -13.71
CA ASP A 125 18.47 -2.43 -14.69
C ASP A 125 19.69 -1.79 -13.98
N GLN A 126 19.46 -1.07 -12.87
CA GLN A 126 20.54 -0.53 -12.03
C GLN A 126 21.38 -1.63 -11.36
N TYR A 127 20.74 -2.69 -10.86
CA TYR A 127 21.43 -3.81 -10.22
C TYR A 127 22.32 -4.57 -11.21
N GLN A 128 21.88 -4.73 -12.46
CA GLN A 128 22.65 -5.38 -13.52
C GLN A 128 23.87 -4.57 -13.95
N GLN A 129 23.78 -3.24 -13.87
CA GLN A 129 24.90 -2.34 -14.17
C GLN A 129 25.95 -2.30 -13.05
N ALA A 130 25.66 -2.86 -11.87
CA ALA A 130 26.64 -2.97 -10.80
C ALA A 130 27.75 -3.97 -11.16
N THR A 131 28.97 -3.68 -10.71
CA THR A 131 30.18 -4.44 -11.08
C THR A 131 30.01 -5.93 -10.74
N PRO A 132 30.44 -6.89 -11.59
CA PRO A 132 30.29 -8.33 -11.32
C PRO A 132 30.90 -8.80 -10.00
N ALA A 133 31.93 -8.10 -9.49
CA ALA A 133 32.53 -8.37 -8.18
C ALA A 133 31.60 -8.04 -6.98
N GLU A 134 30.56 -7.22 -7.19
CA GLU A 134 29.60 -6.78 -6.17
C GLU A 134 28.27 -7.56 -6.24
N GLN A 135 28.11 -8.39 -7.27
CA GLN A 135 26.95 -9.25 -7.43
C GLN A 135 27.17 -10.53 -6.61
N PRO A 136 26.20 -10.95 -5.78
CA PRO A 136 26.29 -12.21 -5.05
C PRO A 136 26.50 -13.35 -6.04
N ASN A 137 27.58 -14.13 -5.86
CA ASN A 137 27.80 -15.33 -6.65
C ASN A 137 26.59 -16.26 -6.50
N ALA A 138 26.02 -16.71 -7.62
CA ALA A 138 24.85 -17.58 -7.65
C ALA A 138 25.03 -18.94 -6.95
N LYS A 139 26.21 -19.22 -6.38
CA LYS A 139 26.65 -20.55 -5.93
C LYS A 139 27.03 -20.68 -4.44
N GLY A 140 26.66 -19.74 -3.57
CA GLY A 140 26.64 -20.04 -2.12
C GLY A 140 27.58 -19.20 -1.27
N ALA A 141 27.15 -17.96 -1.04
CA ALA A 141 27.33 -17.22 0.21
C ALA A 141 26.58 -15.93 -0.08
N ALA A 142 25.29 -15.90 0.25
CA ALA A 142 24.45 -14.75 -0.05
C ALA A 142 24.75 -13.61 0.93
N VAL A 143 25.96 -13.07 0.85
CA VAL A 143 26.35 -11.83 1.51
C VAL A 143 25.43 -10.76 0.96
N VAL A 144 24.78 -10.03 1.86
CA VAL A 144 23.84 -9.00 1.47
C VAL A 144 24.61 -7.76 1.01
N THR A 145 25.01 -7.76 -0.27
CA THR A 145 25.80 -6.69 -0.90
C THR A 145 24.99 -5.39 -1.01
N ALA A 146 25.68 -4.25 -1.12
CA ALA A 146 25.03 -2.94 -1.23
C ALA A 146 24.06 -2.84 -2.42
N PRO A 147 24.40 -3.32 -3.64
CA PRO A 147 23.44 -3.35 -4.76
C PRO A 147 22.19 -4.18 -4.46
N LEU A 148 22.32 -5.31 -3.76
CA LEU A 148 21.18 -6.14 -3.38
C LEU A 148 20.27 -5.43 -2.37
N ARG A 149 20.82 -4.69 -1.40
CA ARG A 149 20.02 -3.88 -0.46
C ARG A 149 19.26 -2.78 -1.19
N GLN A 150 19.90 -2.11 -2.15
CA GLN A 150 19.26 -1.09 -2.98
C GLN A 150 18.11 -1.68 -3.80
N LEU A 151 18.32 -2.85 -4.41
CA LEU A 151 17.28 -3.59 -5.12
C LEU A 151 16.11 -3.91 -4.17
N LEU A 152 16.36 -4.54 -3.02
CA LEU A 152 15.32 -4.87 -2.04
C LEU A 152 14.55 -3.63 -1.57
N GLY A 153 15.26 -2.55 -1.24
CA GLY A 153 14.70 -1.26 -0.87
C GLY A 153 13.78 -0.70 -1.95
N ALA A 154 14.22 -0.69 -3.22
CA ALA A 154 13.41 -0.22 -4.34
C ALA A 154 12.09 -1.00 -4.50
N SER A 155 12.08 -2.31 -4.24
CA SER A 155 10.83 -3.10 -4.28
C SER A 155 9.93 -2.87 -3.07
N GLN A 156 10.49 -2.58 -1.89
CA GLN A 156 9.68 -2.13 -0.77
C GLN A 156 9.04 -0.78 -1.09
N THR A 157 9.82 0.21 -1.55
CA THR A 157 9.32 1.52 -1.99
C THR A 157 8.24 1.38 -3.06
N ALA A 158 8.48 0.57 -4.09
CA ALA A 158 7.49 0.29 -5.14
C ALA A 158 6.17 -0.23 -4.55
N THR A 159 6.24 -1.12 -3.58
CA THR A 159 5.05 -1.70 -2.93
C THR A 159 4.32 -0.65 -2.08
N LEU A 160 5.06 0.14 -1.29
CA LEU A 160 4.50 1.23 -0.48
C LEU A 160 3.81 2.29 -1.32
N VAL A 161 4.41 2.67 -2.45
CA VAL A 161 3.81 3.62 -3.41
C VAL A 161 2.51 3.05 -3.98
N GLY A 162 2.50 1.78 -4.39
CA GLY A 162 1.28 1.12 -4.87
C GLY A 162 0.18 1.08 -3.81
N GLN A 163 0.52 0.78 -2.57
CA GLN A 163 -0.42 0.76 -1.44
C GLN A 163 -0.97 2.14 -1.11
N ALA A 164 -0.13 3.17 -1.08
CA ALA A 164 -0.53 4.56 -0.82
C ALA A 164 -1.51 5.09 -1.88
N VAL A 165 -1.32 4.72 -3.16
CA VAL A 165 -2.26 5.08 -4.24
C VAL A 165 -3.64 4.46 -4.01
N LEU A 166 -3.69 3.16 -3.65
CA LEU A 166 -4.96 2.48 -3.37
C LEU A 166 -5.63 3.02 -2.10
N GLU A 167 -4.86 3.31 -1.06
CA GLU A 167 -5.33 3.91 0.20
C GLU A 167 -5.96 5.27 -0.07
N GLY A 168 -5.28 6.15 -0.80
CA GLY A 168 -5.80 7.48 -1.14
C GLY A 168 -7.14 7.41 -1.87
N ALA A 169 -7.29 6.48 -2.82
CA ALA A 169 -8.55 6.26 -3.52
C ALA A 169 -9.65 5.66 -2.62
N ALA A 170 -9.29 4.83 -1.64
CA ALA A 170 -10.24 4.28 -0.68
C ALA A 170 -10.74 5.37 0.27
N VAL A 171 -9.84 6.20 0.79
CA VAL A 171 -10.18 7.37 1.63
C VAL A 171 -11.05 8.35 0.84
N LEU A 172 -10.73 8.63 -0.42
CA LEU A 172 -11.56 9.47 -1.28
C LEU A 172 -12.99 8.92 -1.43
N ASN A 173 -13.14 7.61 -1.66
CA ASN A 173 -14.46 6.99 -1.72
C ASN A 173 -15.18 7.04 -0.37
N ALA A 174 -14.48 6.92 0.76
CA ALA A 174 -15.07 7.07 2.08
C ALA A 174 -15.59 8.50 2.33
N ILE A 175 -14.87 9.51 1.85
CA ILE A 175 -15.31 10.92 1.89
C ILE A 175 -16.55 11.10 1.01
N MET A 176 -16.58 10.56 -0.20
CA MET A 176 -17.75 10.67 -1.08
C MET A 176 -18.98 9.97 -0.49
N MET A 177 -18.80 8.77 0.07
CA MET A 177 -19.84 8.05 0.83
C MET A 177 -20.44 8.92 1.94
N PHE A 178 -19.60 9.68 2.65
CA PHE A 178 -20.03 10.58 3.71
C PHE A 178 -20.80 11.79 3.16
N LEU A 179 -20.40 12.33 2.01
CA LEU A 179 -21.04 13.51 1.41
C LEU A 179 -22.43 13.19 0.83
N ASN A 180 -22.59 12.09 0.09
CA ASN A 180 -23.85 11.71 -0.55
C ASN A 180 -24.67 10.66 0.23
N HIS A 181 -24.17 10.19 1.38
CA HIS A 181 -24.80 9.14 2.18
C HIS A 181 -25.07 7.84 1.40
N ASN A 182 -24.37 7.63 0.27
CA ASN A 182 -24.58 6.47 -0.60
C ASN A 182 -23.59 5.35 -0.26
N TRP A 183 -24.13 4.26 0.27
CA TRP A 183 -23.38 3.10 0.76
C TRP A 183 -22.72 2.29 -0.36
N ILE A 184 -23.09 2.52 -1.63
CA ILE A 184 -22.48 1.83 -2.78
C ILE A 184 -20.97 2.10 -2.86
N HIS A 185 -20.49 3.24 -2.35
CA HIS A 185 -19.06 3.53 -2.23
C HIS A 185 -18.27 2.52 -1.38
N LEU A 186 -18.92 1.71 -0.54
CA LEU A 186 -18.26 0.63 0.19
C LEU A 186 -17.69 -0.45 -0.75
N VAL A 187 -18.30 -0.66 -1.92
CA VAL A 187 -17.84 -1.65 -2.89
C VAL A 187 -16.43 -1.33 -3.40
N PRO A 188 -16.15 -0.13 -3.99
CA PRO A 188 -14.79 0.21 -4.39
C PRO A 188 -13.83 0.27 -3.20
N ILE A 189 -14.25 0.75 -2.01
CA ILE A 189 -13.40 0.74 -0.80
C ILE A 189 -12.94 -0.67 -0.45
N ALA A 190 -13.86 -1.65 -0.43
CA ALA A 190 -13.54 -3.04 -0.14
C ALA A 190 -12.58 -3.65 -1.17
N ILE A 191 -12.78 -3.35 -2.46
CA ILE A 191 -11.88 -3.79 -3.55
C ILE A 191 -10.48 -3.20 -3.38
N LEU A 192 -10.38 -1.91 -3.07
CA LEU A 192 -9.09 -1.22 -2.87
C LEU A 192 -8.35 -1.76 -1.64
N LEU A 193 -9.06 -2.00 -0.54
CA LEU A 193 -8.53 -2.66 0.66
C LEU A 193 -7.99 -4.06 0.34
N LEU A 194 -8.75 -4.86 -0.41
CA LEU A 194 -8.29 -6.17 -0.88
C LEU A 194 -7.02 -6.04 -1.73
N GLY A 195 -6.95 -5.03 -2.61
CA GLY A 195 -5.77 -4.70 -3.39
C GLY A 195 -4.54 -4.36 -2.55
N ILE A 196 -4.70 -3.63 -1.43
CA ILE A 196 -3.62 -3.36 -0.47
C ILE A 196 -3.13 -4.66 0.18
N LEU A 197 -4.06 -5.54 0.59
CA LEU A 197 -3.73 -6.81 1.23
C LEU A 197 -3.04 -7.80 0.28
N ILE A 198 -3.45 -7.87 -0.98
CA ILE A 198 -2.81 -8.73 -2.01
C ILE A 198 -1.34 -8.32 -2.25
N GLN A 199 -1.02 -7.05 -2.02
CA GLN A 199 0.35 -6.52 -2.13
C GLN A 199 1.24 -6.82 -0.92
N MET A 200 0.74 -7.55 0.09
CA MET A 200 1.53 -7.91 1.27
C MET A 200 2.85 -8.60 0.84
N PRO A 201 4.00 -8.14 1.38
CA PRO A 201 5.29 -8.73 1.05
C PRO A 201 5.39 -10.13 1.66
N THR A 202 5.97 -11.06 0.91
CA THR A 202 6.30 -12.40 1.40
C THR A 202 7.77 -12.71 1.12
N VAL A 203 8.40 -13.50 1.98
CA VAL A 203 9.80 -13.91 1.81
C VAL A 203 9.99 -14.63 0.49
N GLN A 204 9.05 -15.50 0.11
CA GLN A 204 9.11 -16.23 -1.15
C GLN A 204 9.10 -15.29 -2.37
N ARG A 205 8.20 -14.30 -2.40
CA ARG A 205 8.17 -13.30 -3.50
C ARG A 205 9.48 -12.54 -3.63
N LYS A 206 10.15 -12.23 -2.52
CA LYS A 206 11.46 -11.53 -2.54
C LYS A 206 12.57 -12.47 -3.04
N ARG A 207 12.59 -13.73 -2.62
CA ARG A 207 13.52 -14.75 -3.14
C ARG A 207 13.37 -14.95 -4.65
N ASP A 208 12.12 -15.13 -5.12
CA ASP A 208 11.81 -15.30 -6.54
C ASP A 208 12.25 -14.08 -7.36
N TRP A 209 12.10 -12.89 -6.78
CA TRP A 209 12.49 -11.65 -7.42
C TRP A 209 14.01 -11.46 -7.52
N ILE A 210 14.76 -11.78 -6.45
CA ILE A 210 16.24 -11.81 -6.50
C ILE A 210 16.71 -12.83 -7.54
N ALA A 211 16.11 -14.02 -7.55
CA ALA A 211 16.44 -15.06 -8.53
C ALA A 211 16.14 -14.61 -9.96
N ALA A 212 15.06 -13.86 -10.19
CA ALA A 212 14.75 -13.28 -11.49
C ALA A 212 15.76 -12.20 -11.90
N ALA A 213 16.18 -11.34 -10.98
CA ALA A 213 17.18 -10.30 -11.23
C ALA A 213 18.55 -10.90 -11.60
N ASN A 214 18.94 -12.02 -10.98
CA ASN A 214 20.20 -12.72 -11.29
C ASN A 214 20.17 -13.49 -12.63
N ARG A 215 18.99 -13.74 -13.21
CA ARG A 215 18.82 -14.43 -14.50
C ARG A 215 18.66 -13.48 -15.69
N SER A 216 18.29 -12.23 -15.42
CA SER A 216 18.01 -11.23 -16.45
C SER A 216 19.31 -10.57 -16.88
#